data_AF-A0A3B9MBI0-F1
#
_entry.id   AF-A0A3B9MBI0-F1
#
_cell.length_a   1.000
_cell.length_b   1.000
_cell.length_c   1.000
_cell.angle_alpha   90.00
_cell.angle_beta   90.00
_cell.angle_gamma   90.00
#
_symmetry.space_group_name_H-M   'P 1'
#
loop_
_entity.id
_entity.type
_entity.pdbx_description
1 polymer ?
#
loop_
_entity_poly.entity_id
_entity_poly.type
_entity_poly.pdbx_seq_one_letter_code
_entity_poly.pdbx_strand_id
1 'polypeptide(L)' 'MLGIGDTLAWQLVQTGDLRTVKLGRRRLVPRTALNDLLSGQR' A
#
# COMPACT_ATOMS: atom_id res chain seq x y z
N MET A 1 4.52 -0.51 10.45
CA MET A 1 5.33 -1.19 9.41
C MET A 1 4.37 -1.96 8.51
N LEU A 2 4.53 -1.94 7.17
CA LEU A 2 3.56 -2.50 6.22
C LEU A 2 3.64 -4.04 6.08
N GLY A 3 4.59 -4.73 6.71
CA GLY A 3 4.75 -6.18 6.52
C GLY A 3 5.34 -6.58 5.15
N ILE A 4 5.75 -5.60 4.34
CA ILE A 4 6.48 -5.75 3.08
C ILE A 4 7.68 -4.78 3.05
N GLY A 5 8.64 -5.04 2.17
CA GLY A 5 9.76 -4.13 1.91
C GLY A 5 9.28 -2.75 1.42
N ASP A 6 10.02 -1.71 1.77
CA ASP A 6 9.76 -0.32 1.40
C ASP A 6 9.82 -0.08 -0.12
N THR A 7 10.79 -0.69 -0.80
CA THR A 7 10.92 -0.64 -2.28
C THR A 7 9.69 -1.22 -2.96
N LEU A 8 9.24 -2.41 -2.52
CA LEU A 8 8.05 -3.06 -3.06
C LEU A 8 6.79 -2.24 -2.78
N ALA A 9 6.65 -1.72 -1.56
CA ALA A 9 5.54 -0.84 -1.21
C ALA A 9 5.50 0.39 -2.13
N TRP A 10 6.64 1.02 -2.39
CA TRP A 10 6.73 2.16 -3.30
C TRP A 10 6.36 1.81 -4.74
N GLN A 11 6.85 0.67 -5.24
CA GLN A 11 6.51 0.20 -6.58
C GLN A 11 5.00 -0.03 -6.73
N LEU A 12 4.37 -0.73 -5.78
CA LEU A 12 2.93 -1.00 -5.82
C LEU A 12 2.07 0.27 -5.74
N VAL A 13 2.55 1.29 -5.01
CA VAL A 13 1.90 2.60 -4.98
C VAL A 13 2.04 3.33 -6.31
N GLN A 14 3.17 3.18 -7.02
CA GLN A 14 3.39 3.79 -8.34
C GLN A 14 2.59 3.09 -9.44
N THR A 15 2.50 1.76 -9.41
CA THR A 15 1.73 0.98 -10.39
C THR A 15 0.22 1.10 -10.20
N GLY A 16 -0.23 1.54 -9.01
CA GLY A 16 -1.64 1.63 -8.65
C GLY A 16 -2.21 0.36 -8.05
N ASP A 17 -1.39 -0.69 -7.91
CA ASP A 17 -1.77 -1.98 -7.33
C ASP A 17 -2.01 -1.88 -5.82
N LEU A 18 -1.41 -0.89 -5.15
CA LEU A 18 -1.66 -0.60 -3.74
C LEU A 18 -2.35 0.74 -3.58
N ARG A 19 -3.60 0.68 -3.11
CA ARG A 19 -4.41 1.88 -2.85
C ARG A 19 -3.74 2.78 -1.81
N THR A 20 -3.71 4.07 -2.09
CA THR A 20 -3.23 5.08 -1.15
C THR A 20 -4.23 6.20 -0.97
N VAL A 21 -4.21 6.81 0.21
CA VAL A 21 -4.94 8.03 0.52
C VAL A 21 -3.95 9.14 0.81
N LYS A 22 -4.18 10.33 0.24
CA LYS A 22 -3.36 11.51 0.50
C LYS A 22 -3.87 12.18 1.77
N LEU A 23 -3.02 12.27 2.79
CA LEU A 23 -3.28 13.03 4.02
C LEU A 23 -2.27 14.17 4.13
N GLY A 24 -2.67 15.35 3.67
CA GLY A 24 -1.81 16.52 3.59
C GLY A 24 -0.59 16.29 2.70
N ARG A 25 0.62 16.39 3.28
CA ARG A 25 1.90 16.15 2.59
C ARG A 25 2.30 14.67 2.54
N ARG A 26 1.54 13.76 3.16
CA ARG A 26 1.88 12.34 3.27
C ARG A 26 0.91 11.49 2.45
N ARG A 27 1.40 10.38 1.90
CA ARG A 27 0.57 9.29 1.39
C ARG A 27 0.49 8.21 2.45
N LEU A 28 -0.70 7.73 2.74
CA LEU A 28 -0.95 6.64 3.66
C LEU A 28 -1.52 5.45 2.90
N VAL A 29 -1.09 4.25 3.26
CA VAL A 29 -1.69 3.01 2.78
C VAL A 29 -2.75 2.58 3.79
N PRO A 30 -4.04 2.46 3.40
CA PRO A 30 -5.08 1.95 4.28
C PRO A 30 -4.78 0.52 4.75
N ARG A 31 -5.09 0.20 6.00
CA ARG A 31 -4.86 -1.16 6.54
C ARG A 31 -5.67 -2.22 5.79
N THR A 32 -6.86 -1.89 5.32
CA THR A 32 -7.70 -2.80 4.52
C THR A 32 -7.01 -3.17 3.22
N ALA A 33 -6.55 -2.18 2.45
CA ALA A 33 -5.80 -2.41 1.21
C ALA A 33 -4.51 -3.22 1.44
N LEU A 34 -3.85 -3.01 2.58
CA LEU A 34 -2.70 -3.82 2.95
C LEU A 34 -3.09 -5.26 3.29
N ASN A 35 -4.19 -5.47 4.01
CA ASN A 35 -4.69 -6.80 4.32
C ASN A 35 -5.15 -7.55 3.06
N ASP A 36 -5.81 -6.87 2.12
CA ASP A 36 -6.18 -7.42 0.81
C ASP A 36 -4.92 -7.96 0.08
N LEU A 37 -3.85 -7.15 0.06
CA LEU A 37 -2.56 -7.52 -0.52
C LEU A 37 -1.92 -8.73 0.20
N LEU A 38 -1.88 -8.72 1.53
CA LEU A 38 -1.25 -9.77 2.33
C LEU A 38 -2.04 -11.09 2.34
N SER A 39 -3.36 -11.02 2.20
CA SER A 39 -4.25 -12.20 2.12
C SER A 39 -4.27 -12.84 0.74
N GLY A 40 -3.65 -12.21 -0.28
CA GLY A 40 -3.64 -12.71 -1.65
C GLY A 40 -5.02 -12.65 -2.33
N GLN A 41 -5.97 -11.93 -1.74
CA GLN A 41 -7.29 -11.74 -2.29
C GLN A 41 -7.21 -10.65 -3.37
N ARG A 42 -6.91 -11.08 -4.60
CA ARG A 42 -6.93 -10.23 -5.80
C ARG A 42 -8.35 -9.87 -6.22
#